data_AF-A0A934UVF9-F1
#
_entry.id   AF-A0A934UVF9-F1
#
_cell.length_a   1.000
_cell.length_b   1.000
_cell.length_c   1.000
_cell.angle_alpha   90.00
_cell.angle_beta   90.00
_cell.angle_gamma   90.00
#
_symmetry.space_group_name_H-M   'P 1'
#
loop_
_entity.id
_entity.type
_entity.pdbx_description
1 polymer ?
#
loop_
_entity_poly.entity_id
_entity_poly.type
_entity_poly.pdbx_seq_one_letter_code
_entity_poly.pdbx_strand_id
1 'polypeptide(L)'
;MLDASLGFLLLPLTIVLGGRIVLRASVTRLQWFAVATAAVAVAVKIALTPQVSWVTFVICTGYPVYFVLRRRFGLDNAAAFGVETAVLVPVAAVLVWSGAPLSMSLFEGIALLSVGVAGAAAMAAYLAAVRFLSLPVFGLLGYLEPVLLVVVAMLLGERPHGGDLVAYGLLAAALVTLGAENFRRRPVAPTV
;
A
#
# COMPACT_ATOMS: atom_id res chain seq x y z
N MET A 1 -15.63 -5.71 5.49
CA MET A 1 -14.96 -4.52 4.89
C MET A 1 -14.29 -3.64 5.95
N LEU A 2 -14.90 -3.41 7.12
CA LEU A 2 -14.29 -2.64 8.22
C LEU A 2 -12.92 -3.19 8.67
N ASP A 3 -12.79 -4.51 8.78
CA ASP A 3 -11.56 -5.21 9.19
C ASP A 3 -10.34 -4.91 8.30
N ALA A 4 -10.51 -4.95 6.98
CA ALA A 4 -9.41 -4.73 6.03
C ALA A 4 -8.92 -3.28 6.06
N SER A 5 -9.81 -2.32 6.34
CA SER A 5 -9.48 -0.88 6.33
C SER A 5 -8.40 -0.52 7.37
N LEU A 6 -8.41 -1.15 8.55
CA LEU A 6 -7.36 -0.99 9.55
C LEU A 6 -6.02 -1.55 9.08
N GLY A 7 -6.03 -2.70 8.40
CA GLY A 7 -4.84 -3.28 7.79
C GLY A 7 -4.21 -2.35 6.77
N PHE A 8 -5.02 -1.73 5.91
CA PHE A 8 -4.52 -0.75 4.93
C PHE A 8 -4.01 0.54 5.57
N LEU A 9 -4.55 0.96 6.73
CA LEU A 9 -4.02 2.07 7.52
C LEU A 9 -2.68 1.75 8.21
N LEU A 10 -2.50 0.52 8.68
CA LEU A 10 -1.24 0.08 9.30
C LEU A 10 -0.16 -0.25 8.28
N LEU A 11 -0.55 -0.68 7.08
CA LEU A 11 0.35 -1.14 6.02
C LEU A 11 1.48 -0.14 5.71
N PRO A 12 1.22 1.15 5.42
CA PRO A 12 2.25 2.18 5.25
C PRO A 12 3.34 2.18 6.34
N LEU A 13 2.96 2.16 7.62
CA LEU A 13 3.90 2.14 8.75
C LEU A 13 4.73 0.86 8.74
N THR A 14 4.10 -0.28 8.52
CA THR A 14 4.81 -1.57 8.49
C THR A 14 5.79 -1.68 7.33
N ILE A 15 5.50 -1.09 6.17
CA ILE A 15 6.44 -0.97 5.04
C ILE A 15 7.65 -0.10 5.43
N VAL A 16 7.42 1.05 6.07
CA VAL A 16 8.50 1.95 6.52
C VAL A 16 9.41 1.24 7.51
N LEU A 17 8.83 0.59 8.52
CA LEU A 17 9.56 -0.14 9.56
C LEU A 17 10.33 -1.33 8.96
N GLY A 18 9.69 -2.13 8.11
CA GLY A 18 10.33 -3.25 7.42
C GLY A 18 11.52 -2.81 6.57
N GLY A 19 11.36 -1.73 5.80
CA GLY A 19 12.44 -1.13 5.02
C GLY A 19 13.58 -0.62 5.91
N ARG A 20 13.27 0.02 7.04
CA ARG A 20 14.29 0.53 7.97
C ARG A 20 15.07 -0.58 8.68
N ILE A 21 14.39 -1.65 9.09
CA ILE A 21 14.98 -2.75 9.86
C ILE A 21 15.80 -3.67 8.95
N VAL A 22 15.22 -4.12 7.83
CA VAL A 22 15.82 -5.16 6.98
C VAL A 22 16.81 -4.58 5.98
N LEU A 23 16.46 -3.45 5.34
CA LEU A 23 17.28 -2.84 4.30
C LEU A 23 18.16 -1.70 4.82
N ARG A 24 18.04 -1.38 6.12
CA ARG A 24 18.73 -0.24 6.75
C ARG A 24 18.52 1.07 6.00
N ALA A 25 17.36 1.23 5.35
CA ALA A 25 17.03 2.42 4.58
C ALA A 25 17.18 3.67 5.46
N SER A 26 17.82 4.71 4.92
CA SER A 26 17.98 5.98 5.63
C SER A 26 16.61 6.64 5.79
N VAL A 27 16.18 6.80 7.04
CA VAL A 27 14.98 7.55 7.41
C VAL A 27 15.41 8.86 8.02
N THR A 28 14.93 9.96 7.45
CA THR A 28 15.30 11.31 7.87
C THR A 28 14.57 11.68 9.17
N ARG A 29 15.00 12.75 9.84
CA ARG A 29 14.31 13.23 11.06
C ARG A 29 12.87 13.66 10.78
N LEU A 30 12.60 14.29 9.62
CA LEU A 30 11.25 14.71 9.26
C LEU A 30 10.36 13.51 8.87
N GLN A 31 10.90 12.51 8.17
CA GLN A 31 10.20 11.25 7.93
C GLN A 31 9.86 10.54 9.23
N TRP A 32 10.76 10.53 10.22
CA TRP A 32 10.44 9.97 11.54
C TRP A 32 9.34 10.74 12.26
N PHE A 33 9.31 12.06 12.11
CA PHE A 33 8.19 12.86 12.61
C PHE A 33 6.88 12.47 11.93
N ALA A 34 6.87 12.36 10.59
CA ALA A 34 5.70 11.91 9.83
C ALA A 34 5.24 10.50 10.24
N VAL A 35 6.19 9.58 10.46
CA VAL A 35 5.93 8.22 10.97
C VAL A 35 5.29 8.28 12.35
N ALA A 36 5.80 9.10 13.26
CA ALA A 36 5.24 9.24 14.60
C ALA A 36 3.83 9.83 14.56
N THR A 37 3.60 10.87 13.75
CA THR A 37 2.27 11.46 13.54
C THR A 37 1.28 10.44 12.97
N ALA A 38 1.70 9.67 11.95
CA ALA A 38 0.88 8.61 11.37
C ALA A 38 0.59 7.49 12.38
N ALA A 39 1.57 7.10 13.20
CA ALA A 39 1.38 6.10 14.25
C ALA A 39 0.35 6.56 15.28
N VAL A 40 0.35 7.83 15.68
CA VAL A 40 -0.69 8.40 16.56
C VAL A 40 -2.06 8.37 15.89
N ALA A 41 -2.16 8.77 14.62
CA ALA A 41 -3.41 8.72 13.87
C ALA A 41 -4.01 7.31 13.81
N VAL A 42 -3.16 6.32 13.53
CA VAL A 42 -3.55 4.91 13.47
C VAL A 42 -3.92 4.38 14.86
N ALA A 43 -3.21 4.77 15.90
CA ALA A 43 -3.56 4.40 17.28
C ALA A 43 -4.94 4.92 17.69
N VAL A 44 -5.29 6.16 17.32
CA VAL A 44 -6.63 6.73 17.53
C VAL A 44 -7.69 5.90 16.76
N LYS A 45 -7.43 5.58 15.48
CA LYS A 45 -8.30 4.71 14.66
C LYS A 45 -8.53 3.34 15.30
N ILE A 46 -7.48 2.71 15.81
CA ILE A 46 -7.55 1.41 16.47
C ILE A 46 -8.36 1.51 17.76
N ALA A 47 -8.15 2.54 18.58
CA ALA A 47 -8.90 2.74 19.82
C ALA A 47 -10.40 2.94 19.58
N LEU A 48 -10.78 3.54 18.44
CA LEU A 48 -12.17 3.70 18.01
C LEU A 48 -12.76 2.44 17.34
N THR A 49 -11.93 1.45 17.03
CA THR A 49 -12.35 0.23 16.34
C THR A 49 -12.37 -0.97 17.29
N PRO A 50 -13.55 -1.54 17.58
CA PRO A 50 -13.69 -2.55 18.65
C PRO A 50 -13.08 -3.93 18.34
N GLN A 51 -12.66 -4.20 17.10
CA GLN A 51 -12.13 -5.53 16.72
C GLN A 51 -10.97 -5.39 15.72
N VAL A 52 -9.85 -6.07 16.03
CA VAL A 52 -8.73 -6.24 15.09
C VAL A 52 -8.82 -7.63 14.48
N SER A 53 -8.95 -7.68 13.17
CA SER A 53 -9.10 -8.94 12.43
C SER A 53 -7.76 -9.62 12.17
N TRP A 54 -7.76 -10.95 12.06
CA TRP A 54 -6.58 -11.71 11.62
C TRP A 54 -6.12 -11.29 10.21
N VAL A 55 -7.04 -10.82 9.37
CA VAL A 55 -6.75 -10.27 8.03
C VAL A 55 -5.81 -9.06 8.12
N THR A 56 -5.99 -8.20 9.12
CA THR A 56 -5.12 -7.06 9.38
C THR A 56 -3.68 -7.50 9.61
N PHE A 57 -3.47 -8.56 10.40
CA PHE A 57 -2.14 -9.12 10.63
C PHE A 57 -1.51 -9.65 9.36
N VAL A 58 -2.27 -10.37 8.54
CA VAL A 58 -1.78 -10.89 7.24
C VAL A 58 -1.38 -9.74 6.31
N ILE A 59 -2.16 -8.67 6.23
CA ILE A 59 -1.82 -7.50 5.41
C ILE A 59 -0.55 -6.81 5.95
N CYS A 60 -0.49 -6.57 7.26
CA CYS A 60 0.62 -5.90 7.94
C CYS A 60 1.93 -6.69 7.95
N THR A 61 1.91 -7.97 7.62
CA THR A 61 3.09 -8.83 7.59
C THR A 61 3.42 -9.26 6.16
N GLY A 62 2.44 -9.76 5.41
CA GLY A 62 2.62 -10.28 4.06
C GLY A 62 3.12 -9.23 3.07
N TYR A 63 2.43 -8.08 2.96
CA TYR A 63 2.81 -7.05 2.00
C TYR A 63 4.18 -6.42 2.31
N PRO A 64 4.51 -6.02 3.55
CA PRO A 64 5.84 -5.49 3.86
C PRO A 64 6.94 -6.52 3.61
N VAL A 65 6.74 -7.78 4.00
CA VAL A 65 7.72 -8.84 3.73
C VAL A 65 7.94 -8.99 2.23
N TYR A 66 6.88 -9.02 1.43
CA TYR A 66 6.97 -9.09 -0.02
C TYR A 66 7.79 -7.94 -0.62
N PHE A 67 7.44 -6.67 -0.31
CA PHE A 67 8.14 -5.52 -0.86
C PHE A 67 9.59 -5.40 -0.37
N VAL A 68 9.84 -5.74 0.89
CA VAL A 68 11.18 -5.72 1.47
C VAL A 68 12.07 -6.79 0.85
N LEU A 69 11.57 -8.01 0.67
CA LEU A 69 12.33 -9.09 0.04
C LEU A 69 12.59 -8.79 -1.44
N ARG A 70 11.58 -8.31 -2.18
CA ARG A 70 11.78 -7.88 -3.58
C ARG A 70 12.89 -6.85 -3.68
N ARG A 71 12.85 -5.81 -2.83
CA ARG A 71 13.88 -4.77 -2.81
C ARG A 71 15.25 -5.33 -2.43
N ARG A 72 15.30 -6.26 -1.48
CA ARG A 72 16.55 -6.90 -1.03
C ARG A 72 17.22 -7.69 -2.15
N PHE A 73 16.44 -8.36 -2.99
CA PHE A 73 16.93 -9.20 -4.08
C PHE A 73 16.96 -8.48 -5.44
N GLY A 74 16.62 -7.20 -5.50
CA GLY A 74 16.62 -6.43 -6.75
C GLY A 74 15.51 -6.84 -7.73
N LEU A 75 14.44 -7.45 -7.24
CA LEU A 75 13.30 -7.95 -8.02
C LEU A 75 12.21 -6.89 -8.23
N ASP A 76 12.56 -5.60 -8.20
CA ASP A 76 11.61 -4.49 -8.31
C ASP A 76 11.14 -4.21 -9.75
N ASN A 77 11.50 -5.07 -10.70
CA ASN A 77 11.18 -4.88 -12.11
C ASN A 77 9.86 -5.58 -12.51
N ALA A 78 9.24 -5.09 -13.59
CA ALA A 78 8.00 -5.64 -14.12
C ALA A 78 8.15 -7.10 -14.61
N ALA A 79 9.35 -7.50 -15.06
CA ALA A 79 9.61 -8.87 -15.50
C ALA A 79 9.52 -9.87 -14.32
N ALA A 80 10.04 -9.52 -13.15
CA ALA A 80 9.92 -10.32 -11.93
C ALA A 80 8.45 -10.50 -11.52
N PHE A 81 7.61 -9.47 -11.71
CA PHE A 81 6.16 -9.61 -11.53
C PHE A 81 5.51 -10.57 -12.53
N GLY A 82 5.93 -10.53 -13.78
CA GLY A 82 5.50 -11.51 -14.78
C GLY A 82 5.86 -12.95 -14.38
N VAL A 83 7.08 -13.17 -13.87
CA VAL A 83 7.52 -14.49 -13.39
C VAL A 83 6.71 -14.93 -12.17
N GLU A 84 6.50 -14.06 -11.18
CA GLU A 84 5.65 -14.38 -10.02
C GLU A 84 4.23 -14.76 -10.44
N THR A 85 3.66 -14.02 -11.40
CA THR A 85 2.33 -14.32 -11.95
C THR A 85 2.32 -15.65 -12.71
N ALA A 86 3.38 -15.94 -13.48
CA ALA A 86 3.52 -17.21 -14.20
C ALA A 86 3.63 -18.41 -13.25
N VAL A 87 4.31 -18.27 -12.11
CA VAL A 87 4.41 -19.31 -11.08
C VAL A 87 3.05 -19.58 -10.43
N LEU A 88 2.12 -18.61 -10.41
CA LEU A 88 0.76 -18.79 -9.90
C LEU A 88 -0.19 -19.45 -10.91
N VAL A 89 0.15 -19.53 -12.19
CA VAL A 89 -0.67 -20.19 -13.23
C VAL A 89 -1.08 -21.63 -12.87
N PRO A 90 -0.18 -22.53 -12.40
CA PRO A 90 -0.59 -23.88 -12.00
C PRO A 90 -1.58 -23.87 -10.83
N VAL A 91 -1.43 -22.95 -9.87
CA VAL A 91 -2.37 -22.80 -8.76
C VAL A 91 -3.74 -22.34 -9.27
N ALA A 92 -3.76 -21.36 -10.17
CA ALA A 92 -4.98 -20.91 -10.83
C ALA A 92 -5.66 -22.05 -11.60
N ALA A 93 -4.89 -22.89 -12.32
CA ALA A 93 -5.41 -24.04 -13.04
C ALA A 93 -6.04 -25.07 -12.10
N VAL A 94 -5.42 -25.37 -10.95
CA VAL A 94 -5.98 -26.26 -9.94
C VAL A 94 -7.28 -25.70 -9.36
N LEU A 95 -7.32 -24.39 -9.05
CA LEU A 95 -8.53 -23.74 -8.54
C LEU A 95 -9.68 -23.80 -9.55
N VAL A 96 -9.39 -23.55 -10.82
CA VAL A 96 -10.34 -23.68 -11.92
C VAL A 96 -10.87 -25.12 -12.01
N TRP A 97 -9.97 -26.10 -11.95
CA TRP A 97 -10.33 -27.51 -12.04
C TRP A 97 -11.10 -28.04 -10.81
N SER A 98 -10.89 -27.43 -9.63
CA SER A 98 -11.55 -27.79 -8.37
C SER A 98 -13.04 -27.39 -8.26
N GLY A 99 -13.64 -26.91 -9.35
CA GLY A 99 -15.06 -26.58 -9.43
C GLY A 99 -15.35 -25.09 -9.48
N ALA A 100 -14.39 -24.26 -9.91
CA ALA A 100 -14.74 -22.88 -10.24
C ALA A 100 -15.77 -22.88 -11.38
N PRO A 101 -16.87 -22.12 -11.28
CA PRO A 101 -17.85 -22.03 -12.36
C PRO A 101 -17.19 -21.48 -13.62
N LEU A 102 -16.93 -22.38 -14.58
CA LEU A 102 -16.36 -22.05 -15.89
C LEU A 102 -17.43 -21.64 -16.91
N SER A 103 -18.71 -21.75 -16.56
CA SER A 103 -19.80 -21.23 -17.37
C SER A 103 -19.79 -19.70 -17.28
N MET A 104 -19.08 -19.07 -18.20
CA MET A 104 -19.12 -17.62 -18.41
C MET A 104 -19.63 -17.31 -19.80
N SER A 105 -20.46 -16.28 -19.88
CA SER A 105 -20.79 -15.62 -21.13
C SER A 105 -19.56 -14.93 -21.73
N LEU A 106 -19.61 -14.63 -23.04
CA LEU A 106 -18.55 -13.88 -23.71
C LEU A 106 -18.28 -12.53 -23.02
N PHE A 107 -19.33 -11.87 -22.54
CA PHE A 107 -19.21 -10.60 -21.82
C PHE A 107 -18.45 -10.74 -20.50
N GLU A 108 -18.77 -11.76 -19.69
CA GLU A 108 -18.06 -12.03 -18.43
C GLU A 108 -16.60 -12.41 -18.68
N GLY A 109 -16.31 -13.17 -19.75
CA GLY A 109 -14.93 -13.49 -20.14
C GLY A 109 -14.12 -12.23 -20.50
N ILE A 110 -14.70 -11.30 -21.26
CA ILE A 110 -14.07 -10.02 -21.60
C ILE A 110 -13.92 -9.14 -20.35
N ALA A 111 -14.91 -9.10 -19.46
CA ALA A 111 -14.84 -8.36 -18.21
C ALA A 111 -13.74 -8.92 -17.29
N LEU A 112 -13.62 -10.24 -17.18
CA LEU A 112 -12.57 -10.89 -16.39
C LEU A 112 -11.17 -10.59 -16.94
N LEU A 113 -11.00 -10.71 -18.27
CA LEU A 113 -9.75 -10.35 -18.94
C LEU A 113 -9.38 -8.88 -18.73
N SER A 114 -10.36 -7.98 -18.85
CA SER A 114 -10.10 -6.55 -18.69
C SER A 114 -9.73 -6.17 -17.26
N VAL A 115 -10.37 -6.76 -16.24
CA VAL A 115 -9.96 -6.60 -14.82
C VAL A 115 -8.55 -7.15 -14.59
N GLY A 116 -8.23 -8.33 -15.15
CA GLY A 116 -6.90 -8.91 -15.05
C GLY A 116 -5.80 -8.03 -15.66
N VAL A 117 -6.04 -7.53 -16.88
CA VAL A 117 -5.11 -6.63 -17.58
C VAL A 117 -4.96 -5.31 -16.83
N ALA A 118 -6.07 -4.71 -16.38
CA ALA A 118 -6.04 -3.46 -15.63
C ALA A 118 -5.28 -3.62 -14.29
N GLY A 119 -5.51 -4.72 -13.57
CA GLY A 119 -4.80 -5.02 -12.32
C GLY A 119 -3.31 -5.25 -12.53
N ALA A 120 -2.93 -6.00 -13.57
CA ALA A 120 -1.53 -6.22 -13.91
C ALA A 120 -0.83 -4.91 -14.31
N ALA A 121 -1.49 -4.06 -15.10
CA ALA A 121 -0.98 -2.75 -15.48
C ALA A 121 -0.82 -1.82 -14.26
N ALA A 122 -1.82 -1.77 -13.37
CA ALA A 122 -1.76 -0.99 -12.14
C ALA A 122 -0.62 -1.46 -11.23
N MET A 123 -0.46 -2.76 -11.03
CA MET A 123 0.61 -3.33 -10.21
C MET A 123 1.99 -3.10 -10.83
N ALA A 124 2.11 -3.22 -12.16
CA ALA A 124 3.36 -2.93 -12.86
C ALA A 124 3.76 -1.44 -12.72
N ALA A 125 2.80 -0.52 -12.86
CA ALA A 125 3.02 0.90 -12.62
C ALA A 125 3.39 1.19 -11.15
N TYR A 126 2.73 0.52 -10.20
CA TYR A 126 3.02 0.61 -8.78
C TYR A 126 4.44 0.15 -8.46
N LEU A 127 4.86 -1.00 -8.99
CA LEU A 127 6.23 -1.52 -8.85
C LEU A 127 7.26 -0.62 -9.54
N ALA A 128 6.94 -0.04 -10.69
CA ALA A 128 7.79 0.95 -11.33
C ALA A 128 8.00 2.17 -10.41
N ALA A 129 6.95 2.67 -9.76
CA ALA A 129 7.03 3.78 -8.81
C ALA A 129 7.94 3.46 -7.59
N VAL A 130 7.88 2.23 -7.05
CA VAL A 130 8.76 1.76 -5.96
C VAL A 130 10.25 1.90 -6.31
N ARG A 131 10.62 1.79 -7.58
CA ARG A 131 12.03 1.92 -8.01
C ARG A 131 12.54 3.34 -7.88
N PHE A 132 11.68 4.33 -8.08
CA PHE A 132 12.05 5.75 -8.03
C PHE A 132 12.05 6.33 -6.62
N LEU A 133 11.48 5.60 -5.65
CA LEU A 133 11.31 6.06 -4.28
C LEU A 133 12.11 5.17 -3.31
N SER A 134 12.50 5.73 -2.17
CA SER A 134 12.97 4.91 -1.06
C SER A 134 11.77 4.25 -0.38
N LEU A 135 11.93 3.03 0.13
CA LEU A 135 10.84 2.29 0.80
C LEU A 135 10.14 3.08 1.92
N PRO A 136 10.84 3.87 2.76
CA PRO A 136 10.18 4.74 3.73
C PRO A 136 9.25 5.79 3.11
N VAL A 137 9.70 6.46 2.03
CA VAL A 137 8.87 7.46 1.33
C VAL A 137 7.70 6.77 0.66
N PHE A 138 7.95 5.65 0.00
CA PHE A 138 6.91 4.85 -0.65
C PHE A 138 5.85 4.37 0.34
N GLY A 139 6.26 3.82 1.49
CA GLY A 139 5.35 3.41 2.55
C GLY A 139 4.49 4.57 3.03
N LEU A 140 5.09 5.71 3.37
CA LEU A 140 4.34 6.89 3.81
C LEU A 140 3.42 7.47 2.74
N LEU A 141 3.80 7.43 1.46
CA LEU A 141 2.93 7.83 0.34
C LEU A 141 1.70 6.93 0.22
N GLY A 142 1.74 5.71 0.74
CA GLY A 142 0.56 4.85 0.86
C GLY A 142 -0.57 5.49 1.67
N TYR A 143 -0.28 6.45 2.56
CA TYR A 143 -1.32 7.21 3.25
C TYR A 143 -2.08 8.20 2.36
N LEU A 144 -1.60 8.46 1.14
CA LEU A 144 -2.31 9.32 0.20
C LEU A 144 -3.66 8.73 -0.20
N GLU A 145 -3.76 7.41 -0.35
CA GLU A 145 -5.00 6.72 -0.69
C GLU A 145 -6.13 7.01 0.31
N PRO A 146 -6.00 6.71 1.62
CA PRO A 146 -7.07 6.97 2.58
C PRO A 146 -7.38 8.47 2.71
N VAL A 147 -6.40 9.35 2.57
CA VAL A 147 -6.63 10.81 2.61
C VAL A 147 -7.45 11.26 1.39
N LEU A 148 -7.13 10.79 0.19
CA LEU A 148 -7.89 11.10 -1.02
C LEU A 148 -9.32 10.55 -0.97
N LEU A 149 -9.49 9.32 -0.47
CA LEU A 149 -10.81 8.72 -0.29
C LEU A 149 -11.69 9.57 0.63
N VAL A 150 -11.15 10.10 1.73
CA VAL A 150 -11.88 10.99 2.64
C VAL A 150 -12.25 12.30 1.95
N VAL A 151 -11.33 12.89 1.18
CA VAL A 151 -11.63 14.11 0.40
C VAL A 151 -12.78 13.85 -0.57
N VAL A 152 -12.74 12.74 -1.31
CA VAL A 152 -13.82 12.36 -2.24
C VAL A 152 -15.13 12.12 -1.51
N ALA A 153 -15.12 11.40 -0.38
CA ALA A 153 -16.32 11.16 0.43
C ALA A 153 -16.96 12.47 0.93
N MET A 154 -16.14 13.43 1.38
CA MET A 154 -16.61 14.76 1.78
C MET A 154 -17.19 15.55 0.60
N LEU A 155 -16.61 15.45 -0.60
CA LEU A 155 -17.14 16.07 -1.82
C LEU A 155 -18.48 15.45 -2.24
N LEU A 156 -18.70 14.16 -1.95
CA LEU A 156 -19.97 13.46 -2.16
C LEU A 156 -21.01 13.75 -1.05
N GLY A 157 -20.66 14.55 -0.04
CA GLY A 157 -21.56 14.99 1.02
C GLY A 157 -21.54 14.14 2.28
N GLU A 158 -20.67 13.13 2.38
CA GLU A 158 -20.52 12.34 3.61
C GLU A 158 -19.81 13.15 4.70
N ARG A 159 -20.31 13.06 5.93
CA ARG A 159 -19.71 13.73 7.09
C ARG A 159 -18.97 12.69 7.94
N PRO A 160 -17.63 12.75 8.02
CA PRO A 160 -16.88 11.85 8.89
C PRO A 160 -17.27 12.04 10.36
N HIS A 161 -17.33 10.94 11.10
CA HIS A 161 -17.55 10.97 12.55
C HIS A 161 -16.39 11.69 13.25
N GLY A 162 -16.67 12.40 14.36
CA GLY A 162 -15.72 13.35 14.96
C GLY A 162 -14.33 12.78 15.31
N GLY A 163 -14.24 11.50 15.69
CA GLY A 163 -12.96 10.83 15.96
C GLY A 163 -12.13 10.51 14.72
N ASP A 164 -12.77 10.30 13.57
CA ASP A 164 -12.10 10.00 12.31
C ASP A 164 -11.44 11.23 11.69
N LEU A 165 -12.04 12.42 11.88
CA LEU A 165 -11.50 13.69 11.41
C LEU A 165 -10.11 13.98 12.00
N VAL A 166 -9.91 13.67 13.27
CA VAL A 166 -8.61 13.86 13.94
C VAL A 166 -7.56 12.94 13.33
N ALA A 167 -7.89 11.65 13.13
CA ALA A 167 -6.98 10.70 12.52
C ALA A 167 -6.61 11.10 11.08
N TYR A 168 -7.60 11.46 10.25
CA TYR A 168 -7.34 11.89 8.88
C TYR A 168 -6.59 13.22 8.80
N GLY A 169 -6.86 14.16 9.70
CA GLY A 169 -6.11 15.42 9.80
C GLY A 169 -4.64 15.19 10.15
N LEU A 170 -4.35 14.28 11.09
CA LEU A 170 -2.99 13.88 11.44
C LEU A 170 -2.28 13.19 10.27
N LEU A 171 -2.96 12.31 9.53
CA LEU A 171 -2.40 11.68 8.32
C LEU A 171 -2.11 12.70 7.22
N ALA A 172 -3.02 13.65 7.00
CA ALA A 172 -2.80 14.74 6.06
C ALA A 172 -1.58 15.58 6.47
N ALA A 173 -1.44 15.91 7.75
CA ALA A 173 -0.27 16.62 8.27
C ALA A 173 1.03 15.82 8.03
N ALA A 174 1.03 14.51 8.31
CA ALA A 174 2.16 13.63 8.05
C ALA A 174 2.57 13.64 6.56
N LEU A 175 1.60 13.55 5.64
CA LEU A 175 1.86 13.63 4.20
C LEU A 175 2.39 14.99 3.75
N VAL A 176 1.85 16.09 4.29
CA VAL A 176 2.35 17.45 3.99
C VAL A 176 3.79 17.60 4.46
N THR A 177 4.14 17.10 5.65
CA THR A 177 5.52 17.14 6.14
C THR A 177 6.47 16.32 5.25
N LEU A 178 6.04 15.14 4.80
CA LEU A 178 6.79 14.31 3.87
C LEU A 178 7.01 15.00 2.52
N GLY A 179 5.94 15.56 1.94
CA GLY A 179 6.00 16.30 0.69
C GLY A 179 6.94 17.50 0.79
N ALA A 180 6.78 18.31 1.85
CA ALA A 180 7.62 19.48 2.10
C ALA A 180 9.11 19.11 2.26
N GLU A 181 9.43 17.99 2.89
CA GLU A 181 10.81 17.50 2.96
C GLU A 181 11.34 17.12 1.57
N ASN A 182 10.55 16.37 0.80
CA ASN A 182 10.95 15.89 -0.51
C ASN A 182 11.18 17.04 -1.51
N PHE A 183 10.37 18.10 -1.46
CA PHE A 183 10.60 19.31 -2.26
C PHE A 183 11.86 20.08 -1.86
N ARG A 184 12.25 20.05 -0.58
CA ARG A 184 13.47 20.70 -0.08
C ARG A 184 14.73 19.91 -0.43
N ARG A 185 14.62 18.58 -0.56
CA ARG A 185 15.71 17.71 -1.02
C ARG A 185 15.66 17.59 -2.55
N ARG A 186 16.39 18.45 -3.26
CA ARG A 186 16.68 18.18 -4.69
C ARG A 186 17.34 16.79 -4.82
N PRO A 187 17.06 16.03 -5.89
CA PRO A 187 17.64 14.71 -6.07
C PRO A 187 19.17 14.84 -6.09
N VAL A 188 19.84 14.17 -5.15
CA VAL A 188 21.28 13.94 -5.27
C VAL A 188 21.43 12.97 -6.43
N ALA A 189 22.14 13.38 -7.47
CA ALA A 189 22.38 12.56 -8.65
C ALA A 189 22.94 11.19 -8.23
N PRO A 190 22.51 10.08 -8.84
CA PRO A 190 23.07 8.77 -8.55
C PRO A 190 24.57 8.80 -8.89
N THR A 191 25.42 8.49 -7.91
CA THR A 191 26.81 8.15 -8.20
C THR A 191 26.80 6.82 -8.92
N VAL A 192 27.28 6.87 -10.17
CA VAL A 192 27.50 5.75 -11.08
C VAL A 192 28.33 4.66 -10.43
#